data_AF-A0A6U6BVH0-F1
#
_entry.id   AF-A0A6U6BVH0-F1
#
_cell.length_a   1.000
_cell.length_b   1.000
_cell.length_c   1.000
_cell.angle_alpha   90.00
_cell.angle_beta   90.00
_cell.angle_gamma   90.00
#
_symmetry.space_group_name_H-M   'P 1'
#
loop_
_entity.id
_entity.type
_entity.pdbx_description
1 polymer ?
#
loop_
_entity_poly.entity_id
_entity_poly.type
_entity_poly.pdbx_seq_one_letter_code
_entity_poly.pdbx_strand_id
1 'polypeptide(L)'
;EAAASRRGGWTTSRHYAVPTTDLPVHEHDEILCWFRKHLACRLGPLLALQYGADMVGEKGCFVRIFDAFIVKYAASGGQRHLPVHRDQSTHSFTIALNARSCYEGGGTYFCGLGTAIKPEQGHVLSFEGDMLHGGEPITSGVRYILAAFTYIDVPSPERSTFSVTSSDWPDSSPHSRNKRTRDEQAQDSRMPRAKIDWLGESNTEASFSFNFS
;
A
#
# COMPACT_ATOMS: atom_id res chain seq x y z
N GLU A 1 -16.21 -5.40 11.18
CA GLU A 1 -16.67 -6.28 12.28
C GLU A 1 -17.26 -7.59 11.78
N ALA A 2 -18.45 -7.63 11.14
CA ALA A 2 -19.02 -8.90 10.65
C ALA A 2 -18.07 -9.73 9.76
N ALA A 3 -17.32 -9.05 8.88
CA ALA A 3 -16.28 -9.68 8.06
C ALA A 3 -15.17 -10.36 8.88
N ALA A 4 -14.73 -9.74 9.98
CA ALA A 4 -13.74 -10.29 10.90
C ALA A 4 -14.30 -11.51 11.62
N SER A 5 -15.51 -11.39 12.18
CA SER A 5 -16.16 -12.45 12.96
C SER A 5 -16.34 -13.74 12.15
N ARG A 6 -16.71 -13.63 10.86
CA ARG A 6 -16.85 -14.79 9.96
C ARG A 6 -15.53 -15.54 9.71
N ARG A 7 -14.38 -14.93 9.96
CA ARG A 7 -13.04 -15.47 9.71
C ARG A 7 -12.22 -15.72 10.99
N GLY A 8 -12.89 -15.76 12.15
CA GLY A 8 -12.21 -16.03 13.43
C GLY A 8 -11.60 -14.80 14.11
N GLY A 9 -11.90 -13.59 13.63
CA GLY A 9 -11.50 -12.33 14.26
C GLY A 9 -10.65 -11.44 13.37
N TRP A 10 -10.06 -10.41 13.98
CA TRP A 10 -9.10 -9.52 13.33
C TRP A 10 -7.73 -10.19 13.30
N THR A 11 -6.97 -9.99 12.21
CA THR A 11 -5.57 -10.41 12.17
C THR A 11 -4.71 -9.40 12.93
N THR A 12 -3.59 -9.83 13.50
CA THR A 12 -2.71 -8.95 14.32
C THR A 12 -1.23 -9.08 14.00
N SER A 13 -0.88 -9.90 12.99
CA SER A 13 0.50 -10.26 12.65
C SER A 13 0.81 -10.09 11.15
N ARG A 14 -0.04 -9.38 10.41
CA ARG A 14 0.26 -8.97 9.04
C ARG A 14 1.24 -7.80 9.08
N HIS A 15 2.11 -7.70 8.07
CA HIS A 15 3.20 -6.72 7.95
C HIS A 15 4.34 -6.93 8.97
N TYR A 16 5.49 -7.43 8.49
CA TYR A 16 6.62 -7.83 9.36
C TYR A 16 7.23 -6.68 10.17
N ALA A 17 7.33 -5.49 9.58
CA ALA A 17 8.00 -4.35 10.21
C ALA A 17 7.10 -3.62 11.23
N VAL A 18 5.83 -3.40 10.89
CA VAL A 18 4.90 -2.61 11.70
C VAL A 18 3.51 -3.24 11.64
N PRO A 19 3.23 -4.25 12.47
CA PRO A 19 1.98 -5.00 12.36
C PRO A 19 0.77 -4.19 12.79
N THR A 20 -0.34 -4.41 12.10
CA THR A 20 -1.64 -3.81 12.39
C THR A 20 -2.68 -4.85 12.80
N THR A 21 -3.66 -4.41 13.60
CA THR A 21 -4.91 -5.13 13.81
C THR A 21 -5.80 -4.85 12.60
N ASP A 22 -5.82 -5.75 11.63
CA ASP A 22 -6.39 -5.45 10.32
C ASP A 22 -7.10 -6.63 9.63
N LEU A 23 -7.74 -6.28 8.50
CA LEU A 23 -8.35 -7.19 7.54
C LEU A 23 -7.91 -6.83 6.11
N PRO A 24 -7.34 -7.78 5.33
CA PRO A 24 -7.03 -7.56 3.92
C PRO A 24 -8.30 -7.40 3.09
N VAL A 25 -8.39 -6.32 2.31
CA VAL A 25 -9.56 -6.04 1.45
C VAL A 25 -9.78 -7.15 0.42
N HIS A 26 -8.70 -7.70 -0.15
CA HIS A 26 -8.77 -8.68 -1.23
C HIS A 26 -9.34 -10.05 -0.80
N GLU A 27 -9.39 -10.33 0.50
CA GLU A 27 -9.99 -11.58 1.03
C GLU A 27 -11.51 -11.47 1.28
N HIS A 28 -12.11 -10.30 1.02
CA HIS A 28 -13.51 -10.03 1.29
C HIS A 28 -14.22 -9.49 0.05
N ASP A 29 -14.90 -10.36 -0.70
CA ASP A 29 -15.51 -10.03 -2.00
C ASP A 29 -16.37 -8.75 -2.00
N GLU A 30 -17.23 -8.58 -0.98
CA GLU A 30 -18.09 -7.40 -0.84
C GLU A 30 -17.26 -6.12 -0.67
N ILE A 31 -16.21 -6.17 0.15
CA ILE A 31 -15.32 -5.03 0.43
C ILE A 31 -14.44 -4.75 -0.79
N LEU A 32 -13.92 -5.80 -1.43
CA LEU A 32 -13.11 -5.69 -2.64
C LEU A 32 -13.91 -5.08 -3.80
N CYS A 33 -15.15 -5.52 -4.00
CA CYS A 33 -16.05 -4.97 -5.00
C CYS A 33 -16.33 -3.48 -4.74
N TRP A 34 -16.66 -3.13 -3.50
CA TRP A 34 -16.86 -1.74 -3.07
C TRP A 34 -15.61 -0.88 -3.32
N PHE A 35 -14.43 -1.40 -2.93
CA PHE A 35 -13.17 -0.69 -3.05
C PHE A 35 -12.78 -0.46 -4.51
N ARG A 36 -12.87 -1.49 -5.36
CA ARG A 36 -12.59 -1.39 -6.81
C ARG A 36 -13.48 -0.36 -7.49
N LYS A 37 -14.78 -0.37 -7.18
CA LYS A 37 -15.74 0.61 -7.72
C LYS A 37 -15.31 2.03 -7.37
N HIS A 38 -15.03 2.31 -6.10
CA HIS A 38 -14.63 3.65 -5.66
C HIS A 38 -13.23 4.06 -6.08
N LEU A 39 -12.31 3.11 -6.22
CA LEU A 39 -11.00 3.35 -6.79
C LEU A 39 -11.14 3.91 -8.21
N ALA A 40 -11.91 3.24 -9.06
CA ALA A 40 -12.10 3.65 -10.45
C ALA A 40 -12.92 4.95 -10.61
N CYS A 41 -14.01 5.11 -9.85
CA CYS A 41 -14.94 6.22 -10.09
C CYS A 41 -14.67 7.48 -9.27
N ARG A 42 -13.89 7.41 -8.18
CA ARG A 42 -13.62 8.57 -7.30
C ARG A 42 -12.16 8.76 -6.95
N LEU A 43 -11.49 7.74 -6.41
CA LEU A 43 -10.12 7.90 -5.91
C LEU A 43 -9.14 8.17 -7.03
N GLY A 44 -9.19 7.42 -8.13
CA GLY A 44 -8.33 7.62 -9.29
C GLY A 44 -8.41 9.05 -9.84
N PRO A 45 -9.61 9.57 -10.17
CA PRO A 45 -9.79 10.98 -10.53
C PRO A 45 -9.27 11.98 -9.48
N LEU A 46 -9.51 11.74 -8.19
CA LEU A 46 -9.01 12.60 -7.11
C LEU A 46 -7.48 12.61 -7.05
N LEU A 47 -6.84 11.45 -7.18
CA LEU A 47 -5.38 11.33 -7.20
C LEU A 47 -4.79 12.03 -8.44
N ALA A 48 -5.43 11.91 -9.61
CA ALA A 48 -5.01 12.63 -10.81
C ALA A 48 -5.11 14.15 -10.67
N LEU A 49 -6.15 14.64 -9.97
CA LEU A 49 -6.28 16.07 -9.65
C LEU A 49 -5.20 16.54 -8.66
N GLN A 50 -4.83 15.69 -7.69
CA GLN A 50 -3.88 16.05 -6.64
C GLN A 50 -2.42 15.98 -7.08
N TYR A 51 -2.05 14.93 -7.81
CA TYR A 51 -0.65 14.62 -8.19
C TYR A 51 -0.35 14.90 -9.67
N GLY A 52 -1.37 15.19 -10.48
CA GLY A 52 -1.25 15.41 -11.91
C GLY A 52 -1.37 14.13 -12.74
N ALA A 53 -2.00 14.24 -13.91
CA ALA A 53 -2.22 13.13 -14.82
C ALA A 53 -0.90 12.57 -15.42
N ASP A 54 0.14 13.39 -15.53
CA ASP A 54 1.45 12.92 -16.01
C ASP A 54 2.10 11.92 -15.04
N MET A 55 1.88 12.12 -13.74
CA MET A 55 2.42 11.25 -12.71
C MET A 55 1.56 10.00 -12.52
N VAL A 56 0.26 10.16 -12.28
CA VAL A 56 -0.60 9.04 -11.88
C VAL A 56 -1.53 8.53 -12.99
N GLY A 57 -1.42 9.09 -14.20
CA GLY A 57 -2.26 8.77 -15.34
C GLY A 57 -3.62 9.47 -15.28
N GLU A 58 -4.30 9.54 -16.42
CA GLU A 58 -5.68 10.01 -16.46
C GLU A 58 -6.55 9.17 -15.54
N LYS A 59 -7.29 9.84 -14.64
CA LYS A 59 -8.13 9.20 -13.63
C LYS A 59 -7.36 8.18 -12.78
N GLY A 60 -6.06 8.37 -12.56
CA GLY A 60 -5.25 7.49 -11.73
C GLY A 60 -4.93 6.15 -12.39
N CYS A 61 -4.98 6.05 -13.73
CA CYS A 61 -4.79 4.79 -14.44
C CYS A 61 -3.38 4.19 -14.33
N PHE A 62 -2.39 4.91 -13.83
CA PHE A 62 -1.05 4.39 -13.49
C PHE A 62 -0.95 3.92 -12.03
N VAL A 63 -1.94 4.23 -11.18
CA VAL A 63 -1.95 3.78 -9.79
C VAL A 63 -2.23 2.28 -9.74
N ARG A 64 -1.35 1.53 -9.07
CA ARG A 64 -1.52 0.11 -8.80
C ARG A 64 -1.56 -0.11 -7.29
N ILE A 65 -2.56 -0.85 -6.84
CA ILE A 65 -2.69 -1.21 -5.42
C ILE A 65 -1.81 -2.43 -5.15
N PHE A 66 -0.80 -2.26 -4.30
CA PHE A 66 0.04 -3.35 -3.81
C PHE A 66 -0.66 -4.12 -2.68
N ASP A 67 -1.16 -3.38 -1.69
CA ASP A 67 -2.01 -3.92 -0.63
C ASP A 67 -3.05 -2.88 -0.21
N ALA A 68 -4.22 -3.36 0.21
CA ALA A 68 -5.27 -2.54 0.80
C ALA A 68 -5.92 -3.34 1.94
N PHE A 69 -6.07 -2.68 3.09
CA PHE A 69 -6.54 -3.33 4.30
C PHE A 69 -7.27 -2.35 5.21
N ILE A 70 -8.22 -2.87 5.99
CA ILE A 70 -8.95 -2.10 6.98
C ILE A 70 -8.24 -2.27 8.32
N VAL A 71 -7.81 -1.19 8.93
CA VAL A 71 -7.18 -1.17 10.26
C VAL A 71 -8.20 -0.80 11.33
N LYS A 72 -8.14 -1.50 12.46
CA LYS A 72 -8.91 -1.22 13.67
C LYS A 72 -7.98 -0.76 14.79
N TYR A 73 -8.21 0.44 15.28
CA TYR A 73 -7.66 0.88 16.56
C TYR A 73 -8.76 0.82 17.62
N ALA A 74 -8.47 0.23 18.78
CA ALA A 74 -9.41 0.15 19.90
C ALA A 74 -8.74 0.60 21.20
N ALA A 75 -9.28 1.65 21.82
CA ALA A 75 -8.75 2.20 23.07
C ALA A 75 -8.80 1.19 24.23
N SER A 76 -9.83 0.34 24.24
CA SER A 76 -10.01 -0.71 25.24
C SER A 76 -9.44 -2.04 24.75
N GLY A 77 -8.19 -2.34 25.15
CA GLY A 77 -7.60 -3.68 25.01
C GLY A 77 -7.15 -4.09 23.61
N GLY A 78 -7.07 -3.16 22.65
CA GLY A 78 -6.54 -3.40 21.31
C GLY A 78 -5.34 -2.52 20.97
N GLN A 79 -4.93 -2.56 19.69
CA GLN A 79 -3.93 -1.62 19.17
C GLN A 79 -4.49 -0.19 19.21
N ARG A 80 -3.70 0.75 19.72
CA ARG A 80 -4.14 2.14 19.93
C ARG A 80 -3.41 3.16 19.06
N HIS A 81 -2.22 2.80 18.61
CA HIS A 81 -1.32 3.65 17.84
C HIS A 81 -0.52 2.77 16.88
N LEU A 82 0.16 3.40 15.94
CA LEU A 82 1.13 2.76 15.07
C LEU A 82 2.43 3.55 15.16
N PRO A 83 3.57 2.93 15.51
CA PRO A 83 4.85 3.63 15.61
C PRO A 83 5.20 4.40 14.35
N VAL A 84 6.04 5.42 14.49
CA VAL A 84 6.53 6.18 13.33
C VAL A 84 7.33 5.26 12.39
N HIS A 85 6.99 5.30 11.11
CA HIS A 85 7.56 4.46 10.06
C HIS A 85 7.46 5.14 8.70
N ARG A 86 7.90 4.41 7.68
CA ARG A 86 7.70 4.69 6.26
C ARG A 86 7.01 3.51 5.62
N ASP A 87 6.20 3.78 4.61
CA ASP A 87 5.54 2.73 3.85
C ASP A 87 6.46 2.20 2.75
N GLN A 88 6.31 0.91 2.44
CA GLN A 88 6.95 0.31 1.27
C GLN A 88 6.09 0.56 0.03
N SER A 89 5.90 1.83 -0.31
CA SER A 89 5.04 2.30 -1.39
C SER A 89 5.63 3.56 -2.05
N THR A 90 5.18 3.88 -3.26
CA THR A 90 5.44 5.22 -3.84
C THR A 90 4.51 6.25 -3.20
N HIS A 91 3.23 5.88 -3.08
CA HIS A 91 2.20 6.69 -2.47
C HIS A 91 1.31 5.78 -1.63
N SER A 92 0.83 6.34 -0.54
CA SER A 92 -0.14 5.71 0.33
C SER A 92 -1.36 6.60 0.46
N PHE A 93 -2.49 6.00 0.81
CA PHE A 93 -3.63 6.76 1.26
C PHE A 93 -4.38 6.05 2.37
N THR A 94 -5.00 6.86 3.22
CA THR A 94 -5.94 6.41 4.24
C THR A 94 -7.32 6.99 3.98
N ILE A 95 -8.36 6.22 4.29
CA ILE A 95 -9.76 6.66 4.25
C ILE A 95 -10.33 6.49 5.65
N ALA A 96 -10.88 7.56 6.23
CA ALA A 96 -11.55 7.46 7.52
C ALA A 96 -12.91 6.76 7.36
N LEU A 97 -13.13 5.65 8.08
CA LEU A 97 -14.32 4.81 7.88
C LEU A 97 -15.44 5.08 8.89
N ASN A 98 -15.13 5.74 10.01
CA ASN A 98 -16.13 6.13 11.01
C ASN A 98 -15.94 7.58 11.50
N ALA A 99 -17.01 8.14 12.06
CA ALA A 99 -17.07 9.52 12.52
C ALA A 99 -16.05 9.81 13.62
N ARG A 100 -15.52 11.05 13.63
CA ARG A 100 -14.58 11.50 14.67
C ARG A 100 -15.17 11.43 16.07
N SER A 101 -16.49 11.57 16.22
CA SER A 101 -17.21 11.43 17.49
C SER A 101 -17.21 10.01 18.06
N CYS A 102 -16.78 9.00 17.29
CA CYS A 102 -16.67 7.63 17.78
C CYS A 102 -15.37 7.35 18.55
N TYR A 103 -14.41 8.29 18.57
CA TYR A 103 -13.12 8.10 19.23
C TYR A 103 -12.39 9.42 19.56
N GLU A 104 -11.66 9.43 20.67
CA GLU A 104 -10.82 10.55 21.09
C GLU A 104 -9.35 10.32 20.71
N GLY A 105 -8.63 11.41 20.41
CA GLY A 105 -7.28 11.36 19.83
C GLY A 105 -7.27 10.84 18.39
N GLY A 106 -6.20 10.16 18.00
CA GLY A 106 -6.07 9.54 16.68
C GLY A 106 -5.73 10.52 15.55
N GLY A 107 -5.52 9.94 14.36
CA GLY A 107 -5.08 10.66 13.17
C GLY A 107 -3.87 9.95 12.54
N THR A 108 -3.33 10.58 11.50
CA THR A 108 -2.04 10.21 10.91
C THR A 108 -1.07 11.32 11.26
N TYR A 109 -0.14 11.04 12.17
CA TYR A 109 0.91 11.95 12.59
C TYR A 109 1.99 12.01 11.51
N PHE A 110 2.36 13.20 11.06
CA PHE A 110 3.49 13.40 10.16
C PHE A 110 4.60 14.14 10.90
N CYS A 111 5.79 13.55 10.94
CA CYS A 111 6.94 14.15 11.63
C CYS A 111 7.28 15.53 11.07
N GLY A 112 7.19 15.71 9.75
CA GLY A 112 7.46 16.99 9.09
C GLY A 112 6.44 18.09 9.42
N LEU A 113 5.22 17.73 9.86
CA LEU A 113 4.19 18.69 10.28
C LEU A 113 4.16 18.89 11.80
N GLY A 114 4.78 17.99 12.57
CA GLY A 114 4.70 17.98 14.03
C GLY A 114 3.29 17.78 14.58
N THR A 115 2.35 17.31 13.76
CA THR A 115 0.94 17.16 14.14
C THR A 115 0.25 16.04 13.37
N ALA A 116 -0.88 15.59 13.93
CA ALA A 116 -1.72 14.56 13.33
C ALA A 116 -2.83 15.16 12.47
N ILE A 117 -2.94 14.67 11.24
CA ILE A 117 -4.07 14.96 10.36
C ILE A 117 -5.15 13.90 10.62
N LYS A 118 -6.32 14.34 11.06
CA LYS A 118 -7.47 13.49 11.36
C LYS A 118 -8.59 13.85 10.38
N PRO A 119 -8.77 13.19 9.21
CA PRO A 119 -9.85 13.53 8.27
C PRO A 119 -11.26 13.26 8.83
N GLU A 120 -12.29 13.83 8.20
CA GLU A 120 -13.70 13.45 8.48
C GLU A 120 -14.03 12.09 7.85
N GLN A 121 -15.12 11.46 8.32
CA GLN A 121 -15.56 10.18 7.76
C GLN A 121 -15.77 10.28 6.24
N GLY A 122 -15.24 9.31 5.50
CA GLY A 122 -15.29 9.25 4.04
C GLY A 122 -14.23 10.09 3.32
N HIS A 123 -13.49 10.96 4.04
CA HIS A 123 -12.40 11.71 3.45
C HIS A 123 -11.14 10.86 3.30
N VAL A 124 -10.31 11.26 2.34
CA VAL A 124 -9.05 10.61 1.98
C VAL A 124 -7.90 11.51 2.41
N LEU A 125 -6.87 10.90 2.98
CA LEU A 125 -5.57 11.52 3.20
C LEU A 125 -4.54 10.69 2.44
N SER A 126 -4.01 11.25 1.36
CA SER A 126 -2.95 10.65 0.54
C SER A 126 -1.62 11.36 0.78
N PHE A 127 -0.52 10.63 0.64
CA PHE A 127 0.84 11.12 0.89
C PHE A 127 1.86 10.21 0.20
N GLU A 128 3.09 10.70 0.04
CA GLU A 128 4.21 9.88 -0.46
C GLU A 128 4.60 8.82 0.56
N GLY A 129 4.89 7.59 0.11
CA GLY A 129 5.17 6.46 0.99
C GLY A 129 6.41 6.64 1.87
N ASP A 130 7.39 7.42 1.41
CA ASP A 130 8.63 7.70 2.14
C ASP A 130 8.47 8.80 3.22
N MET A 131 7.29 9.41 3.35
CA MET A 131 7.03 10.36 4.44
C MET A 131 7.04 9.65 5.79
N LEU A 132 7.86 10.16 6.72
CA LEU A 132 7.87 9.72 8.12
C LEU A 132 6.55 10.05 8.80
N HIS A 133 5.79 9.00 9.14
CA HIS A 133 4.46 9.14 9.70
C HIS A 133 4.11 8.01 10.67
N GLY A 134 3.06 8.18 11.47
CA GLY A 134 2.58 7.18 12.42
C GLY A 134 1.09 7.31 12.69
N GLY A 135 0.51 6.32 13.35
CA GLY A 135 -0.87 6.37 13.83
C GLY A 135 -0.89 7.02 15.21
N GLU A 136 -1.37 8.26 15.30
CA GLU A 136 -1.50 8.97 16.58
C GLU A 136 -2.37 8.14 17.55
N PRO A 137 -2.01 8.02 18.84
CA PRO A 137 -2.78 7.23 19.78
C PRO A 137 -4.23 7.69 19.91
N ILE A 138 -5.17 6.74 19.87
CA ILE A 138 -6.52 6.98 20.39
C ILE A 138 -6.56 6.75 21.90
N THR A 139 -7.37 7.55 22.60
CA THR A 139 -7.55 7.50 24.05
C THR A 139 -8.92 6.98 24.48
N SER A 140 -9.90 7.03 23.57
CA SER A 140 -11.25 6.48 23.79
C SER A 140 -11.84 5.95 22.48
N GLY A 141 -12.81 5.04 22.60
CA GLY A 141 -13.58 4.53 21.47
C GLY A 141 -12.82 3.61 20.53
N VAL A 142 -13.30 3.55 19.28
CA VAL A 142 -12.77 2.69 18.22
C VAL A 142 -12.65 3.49 16.94
N ARG A 143 -11.49 3.42 16.28
CA ARG A 143 -11.21 4.10 15.01
C ARG A 143 -10.97 3.08 13.91
N TYR A 144 -11.63 3.29 12.77
CA TYR A 144 -11.45 2.48 11.56
C TYR A 144 -10.89 3.34 10.44
N ILE A 145 -9.86 2.82 9.77
CA ILE A 145 -9.36 3.37 8.51
C ILE A 145 -9.22 2.26 7.47
N LEU A 146 -9.38 2.60 6.20
CA LEU A 146 -8.81 1.81 5.11
C LEU A 146 -7.44 2.41 4.79
N ALA A 147 -6.40 1.60 4.80
CA ALA A 147 -5.07 1.97 4.31
C ALA A 147 -4.82 1.26 2.98
N ALA A 148 -4.15 1.92 2.06
CA ALA A 148 -3.72 1.33 0.80
C ALA A 148 -2.31 1.79 0.43
N PHE A 149 -1.48 0.83 0.05
CA PHE A 149 -0.12 1.04 -0.44
C PHE A 149 -0.13 0.91 -1.96
N THR A 150 0.46 1.89 -2.64
CA THR A 150 0.41 1.96 -4.10
C THR A 150 1.79 2.17 -4.73
N TYR A 151 1.95 1.63 -5.93
CA TYR A 151 3.05 1.98 -6.83
C TYR A 151 2.49 2.63 -8.10
N ILE A 152 3.26 3.56 -8.66
CA ILE A 152 2.93 4.19 -9.93
C ILE A 152 3.60 3.40 -11.04
N ASP A 153 2.78 2.85 -11.93
CA ASP A 153 3.18 2.06 -13.10
C ASP A 153 2.98 2.91 -14.36
N VAL A 154 3.98 3.75 -14.65
CA VAL A 154 4.00 4.56 -15.86
C VAL A 154 4.37 3.65 -17.04
N PRO A 155 3.55 3.58 -18.10
CA PRO A 155 3.90 2.83 -19.30
C PRO A 155 5.22 3.35 -19.87
N SER A 156 6.22 2.48 -19.97
CA SER A 156 7.45 2.83 -20.69
C SER A 156 7.09 3.02 -22.17
N PRO A 157 7.57 4.08 -22.85
CA PRO A 157 7.31 4.29 -24.28
C PRO A 157 7.76 3.10 -25.15
N GLU A 158 8.65 2.25 -24.63
CA GLU A 158 9.22 1.07 -25.27
C GLU A 158 8.33 -0.19 -25.23
N ARG A 159 7.22 -0.19 -24.47
CA ARG A 159 6.26 -1.32 -24.40
C ARG A 159 5.16 -1.28 -25.45
N SER A 160 5.14 -0.25 -26.30
CA SER A 160 4.10 -0.06 -27.32
C SER A 160 4.35 -0.83 -28.65
N THR A 161 5.49 -1.50 -28.84
CA THR A 161 5.88 -2.01 -30.18
C THR A 161 6.05 -3.52 -30.31
N PHE A 162 5.66 -4.34 -29.33
CA PHE A 162 5.51 -5.78 -29.58
C PHE A 162 4.09 -6.08 -30.06
N SER A 163 3.85 -5.83 -31.36
CA SER A 163 2.77 -6.51 -32.06
C SER A 163 3.14 -7.99 -32.10
N VAL A 164 2.48 -8.80 -31.27
CA VAL A 164 2.52 -10.25 -31.44
C VAL A 164 1.84 -10.55 -32.78
N THR A 165 2.64 -10.77 -33.82
CA THR A 165 2.13 -11.37 -35.05
C THR A 165 1.86 -12.84 -34.78
N SER A 166 0.83 -13.41 -35.41
CA SER A 166 0.40 -14.80 -35.21
C SER A 166 1.45 -15.87 -35.61
N SER A 167 2.66 -15.45 -35.99
CA SER A 167 3.81 -16.29 -36.34
C SER A 167 4.58 -16.82 -35.14
N ASP A 168 4.39 -16.24 -33.95
CA ASP A 168 5.26 -16.51 -32.79
C ASP A 168 4.71 -17.61 -31.86
N TRP A 169 3.61 -18.24 -32.24
CA TRP A 169 3.07 -19.39 -31.53
C TRP A 169 3.67 -20.67 -32.12
N PRO A 170 4.32 -21.53 -31.31
CA PRO A 170 4.75 -22.84 -31.79
C PRO A 170 3.51 -23.64 -32.19
N ASP A 171 3.55 -24.18 -33.41
CA ASP A 171 2.53 -25.04 -33.99
C ASP A 171 2.07 -26.11 -32.98
N SER A 172 0.80 -26.06 -32.62
CA SER A 172 0.15 -27.03 -31.74
C SER A 172 -0.21 -28.29 -32.52
N SER A 173 0.78 -28.93 -33.16
CA SER A 173 0.65 -30.26 -33.71
C SER A 173 0.99 -31.31 -32.62
N PRO A 174 0.07 -32.23 -32.28
CA PRO A 174 0.21 -33.03 -31.06
C PRO A 174 1.05 -34.30 -31.31
N HIS A 175 2.33 -34.19 -31.71
CA HIS A 175 3.21 -35.36 -31.83
C HIS A 175 4.67 -35.04 -31.43
N SER A 176 4.97 -35.08 -30.13
CA SER A 176 6.09 -35.87 -29.56
C SER A 176 6.26 -35.55 -28.07
N ARG A 177 6.12 -36.59 -27.25
CA ARG A 177 6.19 -36.51 -25.80
C ARG A 177 7.60 -36.94 -25.39
N ASN A 178 8.53 -35.99 -25.17
CA ASN A 178 9.83 -36.31 -24.58
C ASN A 178 9.77 -36.21 -23.05
N LYS A 179 9.93 -37.36 -22.37
CA LYS A 179 10.06 -37.50 -20.92
C LYS A 179 11.40 -36.92 -20.47
N ARG A 180 11.38 -35.90 -19.60
CA ARG A 180 12.55 -35.55 -18.78
C ARG A 180 12.55 -36.38 -17.50
N THR A 181 13.71 -36.93 -17.15
CA THR A 181 13.93 -37.82 -16.00
C THR A 181 14.11 -37.03 -14.71
N ARG A 182 13.91 -37.71 -13.58
CA ARG A 182 13.78 -37.14 -12.22
C ARG A 182 15.05 -36.51 -11.63
N ASP A 183 16.18 -36.55 -12.32
CA ASP A 183 17.49 -36.15 -11.77
C ASP A 183 17.88 -34.70 -12.08
N GLU A 184 17.21 -34.03 -13.03
CA GLU A 184 17.49 -32.60 -13.35
C GLU A 184 16.82 -31.60 -12.37
N GLN A 185 15.94 -32.06 -11.48
CA GLN A 185 15.26 -31.20 -10.48
C GLN A 185 16.06 -31.01 -9.17
N ALA A 186 17.21 -31.67 -9.00
CA ALA A 186 17.94 -31.70 -7.73
C ALA A 186 19.14 -30.71 -7.64
N GLN A 187 19.36 -29.85 -8.64
CA GLN A 187 20.55 -28.98 -8.70
C GLN A 187 20.31 -27.47 -8.55
N ASP A 188 19.06 -26.99 -8.46
CA ASP A 188 18.78 -25.54 -8.33
C ASP A 188 18.49 -25.08 -6.89
N SER A 189 18.88 -25.88 -5.90
CA SER A 189 18.75 -25.54 -4.48
C SER A 189 20.12 -25.43 -3.84
N ARG A 190 20.83 -24.30 -4.04
CA ARG A 190 21.97 -23.86 -3.20
C ARG A 190 22.45 -22.42 -3.50
N MET A 191 21.97 -21.48 -2.66
CA MET A 191 22.69 -20.35 -2.00
C MET A 191 23.24 -19.16 -2.86
N PRO A 192 23.54 -17.97 -2.27
CA PRO A 192 23.42 -17.56 -0.86
C PRO A 192 22.67 -16.22 -0.60
N ARG A 193 22.24 -16.05 0.66
CA ARG A 193 21.87 -14.78 1.28
C ARG A 193 23.08 -13.85 1.33
N ALA A 194 22.97 -12.66 0.73
CA ALA A 194 23.94 -11.58 0.94
C ALA A 194 23.58 -10.80 2.22
N LYS A 195 24.61 -10.54 3.01
CA LYS A 195 24.60 -9.87 4.32
C LYS A 195 24.40 -8.36 4.17
N ILE A 196 23.78 -7.81 5.20
CA ILE A 196 23.71 -6.39 5.56
C ILE A 196 25.09 -5.97 6.09
N ASP A 197 25.63 -4.87 5.58
CA ASP A 197 26.70 -4.11 6.24
C ASP A 197 26.14 -2.78 6.75
N TRP A 198 26.38 -2.53 8.04
CA TRP A 198 26.14 -1.27 8.74
C TRP A 198 27.50 -0.58 8.96
N LEU A 199 27.56 0.73 8.69
CA LEU A 199 28.44 1.79 9.23
C LEU A 199 29.30 2.57 8.20
N GLY A 200 29.33 3.89 8.42
CA GLY A 200 30.25 4.89 7.84
C GLY A 200 29.78 5.44 6.49
N GLU A 201 29.66 6.74 6.22
CA GLU A 201 30.34 7.89 6.77
C GLU A 201 29.47 9.15 6.63
N SER A 202 29.58 10.02 7.63
CA SER A 202 29.19 11.41 7.57
C SER A 202 29.93 12.14 6.45
N ASN A 203 29.23 12.91 5.62
CA ASN A 203 29.77 14.16 5.12
C ASN A 203 28.70 15.23 4.91
N THR A 204 29.08 16.37 5.46
CA THR A 204 28.54 17.73 5.52
C THR A 204 28.08 18.36 4.20
N GLU A 205 27.19 19.34 4.40
CA GLU A 205 26.92 20.55 3.60
C GLU A 205 26.03 20.47 2.35
N ALA A 206 24.81 20.99 2.50
CA ALA A 206 24.25 21.98 1.57
C ALA A 206 23.19 22.82 2.30
N SER A 207 23.54 24.07 2.58
CA SER A 207 22.62 25.13 3.01
C SER A 207 21.87 25.68 1.80
N PHE A 208 20.54 25.77 1.88
CA PHE A 208 19.76 26.61 0.97
C PHE A 208 18.69 27.36 1.77
N SER A 209 18.92 28.67 1.88
CA SER A 209 17.97 29.68 2.35
C SER A 209 17.10 30.15 1.18
N PHE A 210 15.78 30.18 1.36
CA PHE A 210 14.86 30.91 0.48
C PHE A 210 14.19 32.04 1.27
N ASN A 211 14.41 33.28 0.80
CA ASN A 211 13.69 34.46 1.23
C ASN A 211 12.34 34.53 0.52
N PHE A 212 11.29 34.83 1.28
CA PHE A 212 9.98 35.19 0.74
C PHE A 212 9.98 36.66 0.30
N SER A 213 9.26 36.93 -0.79
CA SER A 213 8.63 38.22 -1.11
C SER A 213 7.24 37.93 -1.67
#